data_AF-A0A8T3V6M8-F1
#
_entry.id   AF-A0A8T3V6M8-F1
#
_cell.length_a   1.000
_cell.length_b   1.000
_cell.length_c   1.000
_cell.angle_alpha   90.00
_cell.angle_beta   90.00
_cell.angle_gamma   90.00
#
_symmetry.space_group_name_H-M   'P 1'
#
loop_
_entity.id
_entity.type
_entity.pdbx_description
1 polymer ?
#
loop_
_entity_poly.entity_id
_entity_poly.type
_entity_poly.pdbx_seq_one_letter_code
_entity_poly.pdbx_strand_id
1 'polypeptide(L)'
;MMKHNLFILSFFNILTMTLLDIPESRISSKEEGRISYDFKLTVFMDENRLKFAVDDLSTSWIAPDDNFIKRINFSNLNPYSLQAHLLKEIEIKNTLDDAKDLLGNDKYGKAISLLDDVLYYDPEYGEALFYKSKAIFGQGHFVKSLRHYKRAVRCDGSLKDVEYHKLLLKKSSEERDGFPKIKRNIYAGDEYFAKGDFKKALESYDRALENPTRFKTKILSKLLNKKATALVKLEMTEKAVEVFGQSVSVKPNDYAYFYLGIYSDTQYLKKALDISKRQLLMKASKLHDAGENDLALDCVDEFLANHFKVDDDYRQALDLKLDVLRKLTLDTSEIESLIEKL
;
A
#
# COMPACT_ATOMS: atom_id res chain seq x y z
N MET A 1 -43.86 -7.65 4.13
CA MET A 1 -43.26 -8.11 5.40
C MET A 1 -42.16 -9.15 5.26
N MET A 2 -42.22 -10.17 4.37
CA MET A 2 -41.15 -11.19 4.28
C MET A 2 -39.77 -10.67 3.80
N LYS A 3 -39.70 -9.67 2.92
CA LYS A 3 -38.41 -9.09 2.46
C LYS A 3 -37.67 -8.30 3.55
N HIS A 4 -38.38 -7.70 4.51
CA HIS A 4 -37.78 -6.93 5.61
C HIS A 4 -37.09 -7.85 6.62
N ASN A 5 -37.69 -9.01 6.95
CA ASN A 5 -37.10 -9.96 7.90
C ASN A 5 -35.86 -10.67 7.34
N LEU A 6 -35.82 -10.99 6.04
CA LEU A 6 -34.62 -11.54 5.38
C LEU A 6 -33.46 -10.54 5.38
N PHE A 7 -33.75 -9.25 5.26
CA PHE A 7 -32.76 -8.18 5.24
C PHE A 7 -32.17 -7.92 6.64
N ILE A 8 -33.02 -7.88 7.67
CA ILE A 8 -32.58 -7.76 9.07
C ILE A 8 -31.74 -8.99 9.47
N LEU A 9 -32.13 -10.20 9.05
CA LEU A 9 -31.35 -11.42 9.30
C LEU A 9 -30.00 -11.45 8.56
N SER A 10 -29.92 -10.97 7.31
CA SER A 10 -28.62 -10.88 6.62
C SER A 10 -27.73 -9.80 7.22
N PHE A 11 -28.30 -8.66 7.64
CA PHE A 11 -27.61 -7.60 8.39
C PHE A 11 -27.09 -8.07 9.74
N PHE A 12 -27.93 -8.78 10.51
CA PHE A 12 -27.54 -9.35 11.79
C PHE A 12 -26.44 -10.40 11.59
N ASN A 13 -26.51 -11.21 10.52
CA ASN A 13 -25.45 -12.16 10.17
C ASN A 13 -24.13 -11.50 9.74
N ILE A 14 -24.15 -10.37 9.04
CA ILE A 14 -22.92 -9.63 8.68
C ILE A 14 -22.26 -9.05 9.94
N LEU A 15 -23.07 -8.50 10.86
CA LEU A 15 -22.60 -7.94 12.13
C LEU A 15 -22.13 -9.04 13.10
N THR A 16 -22.85 -10.16 13.17
CA THR A 16 -22.42 -11.31 13.98
C THR A 16 -21.21 -11.98 13.37
N MET A 17 -21.08 -12.15 12.05
CA MET A 17 -19.86 -12.72 11.45
C MET A 17 -18.63 -11.82 11.64
N THR A 18 -18.79 -10.49 11.59
CA THR A 18 -17.69 -9.56 11.90
C THR A 18 -17.32 -9.58 13.39
N LEU A 19 -18.25 -9.88 14.29
CA LEU A 19 -18.02 -9.91 15.74
C LEU A 19 -17.74 -11.32 16.33
N LEU A 20 -18.10 -12.41 15.63
CA LEU A 20 -17.97 -13.80 16.09
C LEU A 20 -16.57 -14.39 15.90
N ASP A 21 -15.71 -13.77 15.07
CA ASP A 21 -14.32 -14.21 14.88
C ASP A 21 -13.36 -13.66 15.95
N ILE A 22 -13.90 -13.10 17.03
CA ILE A 22 -13.13 -12.47 18.11
C ILE A 22 -13.03 -13.48 19.27
N PRO A 23 -11.81 -13.82 19.74
CA PRO A 23 -11.63 -14.77 20.83
C PRO A 23 -12.48 -14.41 22.05
N GLU A 24 -13.24 -15.37 22.58
CA GLU A 24 -14.15 -15.17 23.72
C GLU A 24 -13.46 -14.59 24.96
N SER A 25 -12.14 -14.78 25.08
CA SER A 25 -11.30 -14.23 26.16
C SER A 25 -11.23 -12.70 26.21
N ARG A 26 -11.75 -11.98 25.20
CA ARG A 26 -11.74 -10.52 25.12
C ARG A 26 -13.11 -9.85 25.24
N ILE A 27 -14.14 -10.62 25.60
CA ILE A 27 -15.52 -10.15 25.74
C ILE A 27 -15.77 -9.79 27.21
N SER A 28 -15.89 -8.50 27.53
CA SER A 28 -16.12 -8.05 28.92
C SER A 28 -17.55 -8.25 29.42
N SER A 29 -18.55 -8.30 28.52
CA SER A 29 -19.92 -8.75 28.81
C SER A 29 -20.73 -9.00 27.52
N LYS A 30 -21.73 -9.89 27.60
CA LYS A 30 -22.77 -10.11 26.58
C LYS A 30 -24.12 -9.82 27.22
N GLU A 31 -24.63 -8.60 27.07
CA GLU A 31 -26.04 -8.27 27.37
C GLU A 31 -26.67 -7.61 26.14
N GLU A 32 -27.87 -8.05 25.78
CA GLU A 32 -28.76 -7.42 24.78
C GLU A 32 -28.06 -6.84 23.53
N GLY A 33 -27.28 -7.67 22.83
CA GLY A 33 -26.68 -7.26 21.55
C GLY A 33 -25.55 -6.22 21.66
N ARG A 34 -25.04 -5.96 22.87
CA ARG A 34 -23.81 -5.17 23.10
C ARG A 34 -22.63 -6.09 23.42
N ILE A 35 -21.56 -5.93 22.67
CA ILE A 35 -20.24 -6.53 22.93
C ILE A 35 -19.31 -5.38 23.31
N SER A 36 -18.72 -5.44 24.49
CA SER A 36 -17.87 -4.40 25.06
C SER A 36 -16.39 -4.82 25.01
N TYR A 37 -15.58 -4.04 24.30
CA TYR A 37 -14.11 -4.10 24.25
C TYR A 37 -13.53 -3.00 25.14
N ASP A 38 -12.21 -3.01 25.41
CA ASP A 38 -11.51 -1.91 26.12
C ASP A 38 -11.68 -0.53 25.44
N PHE A 39 -12.18 -0.51 24.20
CA PHE A 39 -12.65 0.68 23.50
C PHE A 39 -14.06 0.45 22.92
N LYS A 40 -14.85 1.52 22.79
CA LYS A 40 -16.25 1.39 22.38
C LYS A 40 -16.44 1.68 20.89
N LEU A 41 -16.42 0.63 20.07
CA LEU A 41 -16.96 0.70 18.71
C LEU A 41 -18.49 0.78 18.75
N THR A 42 -19.07 1.86 18.23
CA THR A 42 -20.52 2.04 18.10
C THR A 42 -20.91 1.97 16.64
N VAL A 43 -21.86 1.10 16.30
CA VAL A 43 -22.45 1.01 14.96
C VAL A 43 -23.88 1.54 15.01
N PHE A 44 -24.13 2.65 14.32
CA PHE A 44 -25.47 3.20 14.12
C PHE A 44 -26.08 2.62 12.85
N MET A 45 -27.40 2.40 12.88
CA MET A 45 -28.16 1.81 11.78
C MET A 45 -29.37 2.67 11.46
N ASP A 46 -29.61 2.89 10.17
CA ASP A 46 -30.77 3.63 9.65
C ASP A 46 -31.23 3.04 8.30
N GLU A 47 -32.40 2.38 8.30
CA GLU A 47 -33.01 1.63 7.20
C GLU A 47 -32.06 0.66 6.48
N ASN A 48 -31.21 1.18 5.57
CA ASN A 48 -30.25 0.46 4.74
C ASN A 48 -28.83 1.04 4.82
N ARG A 49 -28.53 1.85 5.84
CA ARG A 49 -27.24 2.52 6.00
C ARG A 49 -26.64 2.23 7.36
N LEU A 50 -25.31 2.22 7.38
CA LEU A 50 -24.51 1.99 8.57
C LEU A 50 -23.63 3.22 8.83
N LYS A 51 -23.32 3.47 10.09
CA LYS A 51 -22.32 4.45 10.49
C LYS A 51 -21.49 3.88 11.63
N PHE A 52 -20.18 3.84 11.46
CA PHE A 52 -19.25 3.33 12.45
C PHE A 52 -18.61 4.49 13.20
N ALA A 53 -18.49 4.38 14.52
CA ALA A 53 -17.89 5.39 15.37
C ALA A 53 -16.98 4.75 16.42
N VAL A 54 -15.77 5.29 16.54
CA VAL A 54 -14.79 4.95 17.58
C VAL A 54 -14.31 6.27 18.16
N ASP A 55 -14.42 6.43 19.47
CA ASP A 55 -14.16 7.70 20.17
C ASP A 55 -14.95 8.86 19.53
N ASP A 56 -14.29 9.95 19.15
CA ASP A 56 -14.92 11.12 18.52
C ASP A 56 -14.98 11.03 16.98
N LEU A 57 -14.41 9.97 16.38
CA LEU A 57 -14.33 9.81 14.94
C LEU A 57 -15.43 8.88 14.42
N SER A 58 -16.05 9.26 13.30
CA SER A 58 -17.06 8.42 12.66
C SER A 58 -17.02 8.50 11.15
N THR A 59 -17.54 7.47 10.50
CA THR A 59 -17.78 7.48 9.06
C THR A 59 -19.00 8.34 8.72
N SER A 60 -19.13 8.74 7.45
CA SER A 60 -20.43 9.07 6.87
C SER A 60 -21.37 7.85 6.91
N TRP A 61 -22.66 8.07 6.66
CA TRP A 61 -23.60 6.96 6.44
C TRP A 61 -23.22 6.20 5.16
N ILE A 62 -22.89 4.92 5.28
CA ILE A 62 -22.42 4.06 4.19
C ILE A 62 -23.40 2.92 3.91
N ALA A 63 -23.31 2.36 2.71
CA ALA A 63 -24.08 1.18 2.33
C ALA A 63 -23.51 -0.09 2.99
N PRO A 64 -24.32 -1.16 3.15
CA PRO A 64 -23.89 -2.39 3.83
C PRO A 64 -22.86 -3.20 3.03
N ASP A 65 -22.74 -2.93 1.74
CA ASP A 65 -21.78 -3.52 0.82
C ASP A 65 -20.57 -2.60 0.53
N ASP A 66 -20.46 -1.46 1.22
CA ASP A 66 -19.34 -0.53 1.11
C ASP A 66 -18.02 -1.26 1.44
N ASN A 67 -16.98 -0.97 0.64
CA ASN A 67 -15.68 -1.63 0.78
C ASN A 67 -15.02 -1.38 2.15
N PHE A 68 -15.36 -0.28 2.84
CA PHE A 68 -14.93 -0.06 4.23
C PHE A 68 -15.26 -1.26 5.13
N ILE A 69 -16.47 -1.82 5.01
CA ILE A 69 -16.92 -2.96 5.84
C ILE A 69 -16.07 -4.21 5.57
N LYS A 70 -15.68 -4.43 4.31
CA LYS A 70 -14.77 -5.53 3.95
C LYS A 70 -13.38 -5.34 4.53
N ARG A 71 -12.91 -4.10 4.64
CA ARG A 71 -11.58 -3.75 5.17
C ARG A 71 -11.50 -3.89 6.68
N ILE A 72 -12.56 -3.54 7.39
CA ILE A 72 -12.62 -3.70 8.85
C ILE A 72 -13.06 -5.11 9.29
N ASN A 73 -13.03 -6.10 8.39
CA ASN A 73 -13.31 -7.48 8.77
C ASN A 73 -12.30 -7.93 9.84
N PHE A 74 -12.79 -8.14 11.06
CA PHE A 74 -11.99 -8.30 12.26
C PHE A 74 -11.10 -9.54 12.25
N SER A 75 -11.45 -10.58 11.49
CA SER A 75 -10.59 -11.75 11.28
C SER A 75 -9.28 -11.41 10.56
N ASN A 76 -9.22 -10.28 9.84
CA ASN A 76 -8.02 -9.81 9.15
C ASN A 76 -7.26 -8.71 9.90
N LEU A 77 -7.83 -8.15 10.97
CA LEU A 77 -7.21 -7.07 11.72
C LEU A 77 -6.43 -7.62 12.90
N ASN A 78 -5.26 -7.05 13.16
CA ASN A 78 -4.52 -7.33 14.38
C ASN A 78 -5.40 -7.03 15.63
N PRO A 79 -5.72 -8.02 16.47
CA PRO A 79 -6.59 -7.82 17.61
C PRO A 79 -5.93 -6.97 18.72
N TYR A 80 -4.60 -6.81 18.73
CA TYR A 80 -3.86 -6.01 19.71
C TYR A 80 -3.85 -4.52 19.39
N SER A 81 -4.04 -4.15 18.13
CA SER A 81 -4.06 -2.77 17.66
C SER A 81 -5.41 -2.40 17.04
N LEU A 82 -6.45 -3.16 17.37
CA LEU A 82 -7.75 -3.10 16.70
C LEU A 82 -8.39 -1.70 16.77
N GLN A 83 -8.34 -1.03 17.92
CA GLN A 83 -8.84 0.35 18.05
C GLN A 83 -8.13 1.30 17.09
N ALA A 84 -6.79 1.30 17.12
CA ALA A 84 -5.97 2.16 16.28
C ALA A 84 -6.22 1.86 14.79
N HIS A 85 -6.41 0.59 14.42
CA HIS A 85 -6.70 0.19 13.05
C HIS A 85 -8.07 0.66 12.59
N LEU A 86 -9.10 0.51 13.43
CA LEU A 86 -10.44 0.98 13.13
C LEU A 86 -10.46 2.51 12.99
N LEU A 87 -9.85 3.23 13.91
CA LEU A 87 -9.69 4.70 13.82
C LEU A 87 -9.03 5.06 12.49
N LYS A 88 -7.96 4.35 12.11
CA LYS A 88 -7.24 4.65 10.88
C LYS A 88 -8.05 4.34 9.62
N GLU A 89 -8.80 3.24 9.59
CA GLU A 89 -9.68 2.90 8.48
C GLU A 89 -10.82 3.92 8.34
N ILE A 90 -11.35 4.45 9.45
CA ILE A 90 -12.35 5.54 9.43
C ILE A 90 -11.72 6.82 8.86
N GLU A 91 -10.50 7.19 9.28
CA GLU A 91 -9.77 8.33 8.69
C GLU A 91 -9.56 8.18 7.19
N ILE A 92 -9.11 6.99 6.75
CA ILE A 92 -8.88 6.68 5.32
C ILE A 92 -10.20 6.83 4.55
N LYS A 93 -11.30 6.31 5.10
CA LYS A 93 -12.63 6.42 4.47
C LYS A 93 -13.07 7.87 4.35
N ASN A 94 -12.97 8.65 5.42
CA ASN A 94 -13.34 10.07 5.40
C ASN A 94 -12.49 10.86 4.39
N THR A 95 -11.18 10.61 4.38
CA THR A 95 -10.25 11.22 3.41
C THR A 95 -10.60 10.87 1.97
N LEU A 96 -11.01 9.62 1.72
CA LEU A 96 -11.44 9.15 0.42
C LEU A 96 -12.73 9.84 -0.02
N ASP A 97 -13.72 9.97 0.87
CA ASP A 97 -14.99 10.65 0.59
C ASP A 97 -14.74 12.15 0.29
N ASP A 98 -13.91 12.83 1.07
CA ASP A 98 -13.47 14.21 0.79
C ASP A 98 -12.79 14.35 -0.58
N ALA A 99 -11.96 13.36 -0.95
CA ALA A 99 -11.32 13.35 -2.26
C ALA A 99 -12.32 13.18 -3.41
N LYS A 100 -13.38 12.36 -3.22
CA LYS A 100 -14.47 12.19 -4.19
C LYS A 100 -15.25 13.49 -4.36
N ASP A 101 -15.52 14.20 -3.27
CA ASP A 101 -16.21 15.50 -3.31
C ASP A 101 -15.37 16.57 -4.01
N LEU A 102 -14.07 16.65 -3.72
CA LEU A 102 -13.15 17.54 -4.42
C LEU A 102 -13.06 17.22 -5.92
N LEU A 103 -13.09 15.95 -6.28
CA LEU A 103 -13.14 15.50 -7.68
C LEU A 103 -14.43 15.94 -8.38
N GLY A 104 -15.59 15.82 -7.71
CA GLY A 104 -16.88 16.30 -8.23
C GLY A 104 -16.95 17.81 -8.41
N ASN A 105 -16.08 18.56 -7.72
CA ASN A 105 -15.93 20.01 -7.82
C ASN A 105 -14.74 20.44 -8.71
N ASP A 106 -14.22 19.54 -9.55
CA ASP A 106 -13.07 19.76 -10.45
C ASP A 106 -11.77 20.25 -9.76
N LYS A 107 -11.65 20.07 -8.44
CA LYS A 107 -10.45 20.42 -7.65
C LYS A 107 -9.43 19.29 -7.71
N TYR A 108 -9.01 18.91 -8.92
CA TYR A 108 -8.21 17.71 -9.17
C TYR A 108 -6.89 17.66 -8.37
N GLY A 109 -6.18 18.78 -8.24
CA GLY A 109 -4.91 18.82 -7.51
C GLY A 109 -5.06 18.49 -6.01
N LYS A 110 -6.11 18.99 -5.37
CA LYS A 110 -6.40 18.70 -3.96
C LYS A 110 -6.90 17.27 -3.78
N ALA A 111 -7.77 16.79 -4.68
CA ALA A 111 -8.22 15.41 -4.68
C ALA A 111 -7.03 14.42 -4.80
N ILE A 112 -6.09 14.71 -5.70
CA ILE A 112 -4.87 13.88 -5.86
C ILE A 112 -4.06 13.85 -4.57
N SER A 113 -3.93 14.97 -3.84
CA SER A 113 -3.21 15.00 -2.56
C SER A 113 -3.83 14.07 -1.53
N LEU A 114 -5.14 14.16 -1.29
CA LEU A 114 -5.83 13.29 -0.35
C LEU A 114 -5.75 11.81 -0.76
N LEU A 115 -5.80 11.53 -2.07
CA LEU A 115 -5.64 10.17 -2.59
C LEU A 115 -4.20 9.66 -2.47
N ASP A 116 -3.19 10.55 -2.55
CA ASP A 116 -1.81 10.22 -2.22
C ASP A 116 -1.67 9.84 -0.74
N ASP A 117 -2.37 10.54 0.17
CA ASP A 117 -2.38 10.23 1.60
C ASP A 117 -3.01 8.85 1.88
N VAL A 118 -4.15 8.53 1.24
CA VAL A 118 -4.76 7.18 1.35
C VAL A 118 -3.80 6.10 0.82
N LEU A 119 -3.17 6.35 -0.33
CA LEU A 119 -2.25 5.40 -0.95
C LEU A 119 -0.90 5.26 -0.24
N TYR A 120 -0.58 6.19 0.66
CA TYR A 120 0.56 6.04 1.56
C TYR A 120 0.31 4.91 2.56
N TYR A 121 -0.89 4.89 3.17
CA TYR A 121 -1.27 3.84 4.11
C TYR A 121 -1.49 2.50 3.43
N ASP A 122 -2.20 2.52 2.29
CA ASP A 122 -2.46 1.33 1.47
C ASP A 122 -2.19 1.61 -0.01
N PRO A 123 -0.99 1.27 -0.51
CA PRO A 123 -0.61 1.45 -1.92
C PRO A 123 -1.46 0.67 -2.93
N GLU A 124 -2.24 -0.30 -2.46
CA GLU A 124 -3.10 -1.17 -3.24
C GLU A 124 -4.60 -0.88 -3.01
N TYR A 125 -4.92 0.24 -2.37
CA TYR A 125 -6.31 0.68 -2.19
C TYR A 125 -6.96 0.96 -3.55
N GLY A 126 -7.77 0.00 -4.03
CA GLY A 126 -8.35 -0.02 -5.37
C GLY A 126 -9.14 1.24 -5.71
N GLU A 127 -10.06 1.67 -4.83
CA GLU A 127 -10.85 2.88 -5.10
C GLU A 127 -9.99 4.13 -5.14
N ALA A 128 -9.04 4.30 -4.22
CA ALA A 128 -8.15 5.45 -4.21
C ALA A 128 -7.33 5.52 -5.52
N LEU A 129 -6.82 4.39 -6.01
CA LEU A 129 -6.17 4.31 -7.33
C LEU A 129 -7.14 4.69 -8.47
N PHE A 130 -8.39 4.26 -8.41
CA PHE A 130 -9.41 4.55 -9.42
C PHE A 130 -9.80 6.03 -9.45
N TYR A 131 -10.11 6.63 -8.30
CA TYR A 131 -10.42 8.06 -8.20
C TYR A 131 -9.21 8.92 -8.51
N LYS A 132 -8.00 8.47 -8.20
CA LYS A 132 -6.77 9.17 -8.58
C LYS A 132 -6.56 9.13 -10.08
N SER A 133 -6.88 8.00 -10.73
CA SER A 133 -6.94 7.93 -12.19
C SER A 133 -7.92 8.98 -12.74
N LYS A 134 -9.14 9.10 -12.20
CA LYS A 134 -10.12 10.10 -12.64
C LYS A 134 -9.64 11.54 -12.45
N ALA A 135 -9.05 11.86 -11.30
CA ALA A 135 -8.51 13.20 -11.04
C ALA A 135 -7.35 13.55 -12.00
N ILE A 136 -6.43 12.61 -12.24
CA ILE A 136 -5.32 12.78 -13.18
C ILE A 136 -5.83 12.90 -14.62
N PHE A 137 -6.92 12.19 -14.96
CA PHE A 137 -7.60 12.33 -16.24
C PHE A 137 -8.16 13.75 -16.42
N GLY A 138 -8.81 14.30 -15.38
CA GLY A 138 -9.29 15.68 -15.36
C GLY A 138 -8.19 16.72 -15.57
N GLN A 139 -6.96 16.44 -15.13
CA GLN A 139 -5.78 17.28 -15.42
C GLN A 139 -5.20 17.11 -16.83
N GLY A 140 -5.74 16.21 -17.66
CA GLY A 140 -5.26 15.96 -19.02
C GLY A 140 -4.04 15.02 -19.11
N HIS A 141 -3.70 14.30 -18.04
CA HIS A 141 -2.55 13.39 -17.98
C HIS A 141 -2.95 11.93 -18.22
N PHE A 142 -3.39 11.61 -19.44
CA PHE A 142 -4.05 10.36 -19.79
C PHE A 142 -3.17 9.12 -19.61
N VAL A 143 -1.90 9.15 -20.02
CA VAL A 143 -0.97 8.02 -19.88
C VAL A 143 -0.74 7.66 -18.42
N LYS A 144 -0.63 8.68 -17.55
CA LYS A 144 -0.49 8.47 -16.11
C LYS A 144 -1.80 7.95 -15.51
N SER A 145 -2.94 8.50 -15.95
CA SER A 145 -4.26 8.04 -15.52
C SER A 145 -4.49 6.56 -15.86
N LEU A 146 -4.20 6.12 -17.09
CA LEU A 146 -4.34 4.73 -17.52
C LEU A 146 -3.50 3.77 -16.65
N ARG A 147 -2.31 4.20 -16.21
CA ARG A 147 -1.47 3.41 -15.31
C ARG A 147 -2.14 3.19 -13.95
N HIS A 148 -2.74 4.23 -13.37
CA HIS A 148 -3.44 4.13 -12.09
C HIS A 148 -4.73 3.31 -12.22
N TYR A 149 -5.50 3.48 -13.30
CA TYR A 149 -6.68 2.66 -13.57
C TYR A 149 -6.34 1.18 -13.71
N LYS A 150 -5.31 0.84 -14.49
CA LYS A 150 -4.86 -0.56 -14.63
C LYS A 150 -4.40 -1.14 -13.28
N ARG A 151 -3.79 -0.34 -12.41
CA ARG A 151 -3.46 -0.78 -11.05
C ARG A 151 -4.72 -1.02 -10.22
N ALA A 152 -5.68 -0.08 -10.23
CA ALA A 152 -6.95 -0.21 -9.51
C ALA A 152 -7.67 -1.52 -9.86
N VAL A 153 -7.82 -1.83 -11.16
CA VAL A 153 -8.49 -3.05 -11.63
C VAL A 153 -7.74 -4.34 -11.26
N ARG A 154 -6.41 -4.28 -11.09
CA ARG A 154 -5.63 -5.42 -10.59
C ARG A 154 -5.84 -5.65 -9.09
N CYS A 155 -5.98 -4.58 -8.32
CA CYS A 155 -6.24 -4.65 -6.88
C CYS A 155 -7.68 -5.08 -6.59
N ASP A 156 -8.63 -4.53 -7.34
CA ASP A 156 -10.05 -4.86 -7.24
C ASP A 156 -10.68 -4.94 -8.63
N GLY A 157 -10.98 -6.17 -9.07
CA GLY A 157 -11.58 -6.44 -10.37
C GLY A 157 -12.99 -5.87 -10.54
N SER A 158 -13.70 -5.56 -9.45
CA SER A 158 -15.05 -4.97 -9.50
C SER A 158 -15.03 -3.53 -10.02
N LEU A 159 -13.89 -2.84 -9.93
CA LEU A 159 -13.69 -1.47 -10.42
C LEU A 159 -13.56 -1.37 -11.96
N LYS A 160 -13.68 -2.49 -12.66
CA LYS A 160 -13.53 -2.55 -14.12
C LYS A 160 -14.68 -1.84 -14.84
N ASP A 161 -14.43 -0.57 -15.18
CA ASP A 161 -15.25 0.21 -16.09
C ASP A 161 -14.76 0.11 -17.55
N VAL A 162 -15.49 -0.64 -18.39
CA VAL A 162 -15.12 -0.92 -19.78
C VAL A 162 -15.05 0.35 -20.64
N GLU A 163 -15.98 1.27 -20.47
CA GLU A 163 -16.06 2.49 -21.29
C GLU A 163 -14.98 3.49 -20.90
N TYR A 164 -14.75 3.66 -19.59
CA TYR A 164 -13.64 4.46 -19.12
C TYR A 164 -12.28 3.90 -19.56
N HIS A 165 -12.12 2.57 -19.58
CA HIS A 165 -10.89 1.96 -20.08
C HIS A 165 -10.64 2.25 -21.56
N LYS A 166 -11.67 2.10 -22.41
CA LYS A 166 -11.58 2.41 -23.85
C LYS A 166 -11.20 3.88 -24.06
N LEU A 167 -11.84 4.80 -23.34
CA LEU A 167 -11.52 6.23 -23.40
C LEU A 167 -10.07 6.51 -23.01
N LEU A 168 -9.60 5.91 -21.92
CA LEU A 168 -8.22 6.05 -21.47
C LEU A 168 -7.21 5.52 -22.48
N LEU A 169 -7.48 4.38 -23.12
CA LEU A 169 -6.59 3.83 -24.16
C LEU A 169 -6.46 4.79 -25.34
N LYS A 170 -7.58 5.31 -25.85
CA LYS A 170 -7.60 6.29 -26.95
C LYS A 170 -6.81 7.54 -26.57
N LYS A 171 -7.17 8.19 -25.47
CA LYS A 171 -6.53 9.44 -25.01
C LYS A 171 -5.05 9.27 -24.66
N SER A 172 -4.69 8.13 -24.07
CA SER A 172 -3.29 7.82 -23.78
C SER A 172 -2.47 7.59 -25.04
N SER A 173 -3.06 7.02 -26.10
CA SER A 173 -2.37 6.88 -27.39
C SER A 173 -2.11 8.25 -28.01
N GLU A 174 -3.14 9.09 -28.10
CA GLU A 174 -3.04 10.47 -28.60
C GLU A 174 -1.95 11.26 -27.85
N GLU A 175 -1.87 11.15 -26.52
CA GLU A 175 -0.84 11.81 -25.71
C GLU A 175 0.57 11.27 -25.99
N ARG A 176 0.72 9.94 -26.16
CA ARG A 176 2.02 9.30 -26.43
C ARG A 176 2.61 9.73 -27.78
N ASP A 177 1.76 9.91 -28.78
CA ASP A 177 2.19 10.36 -30.11
C ASP A 177 2.81 11.75 -30.05
N GLY A 178 2.36 12.61 -29.13
CA GLY A 178 2.97 13.92 -28.87
C GLY A 178 4.27 13.91 -28.07
N PHE A 179 4.70 12.78 -27.49
CA PHE A 179 5.87 12.74 -26.62
C PHE A 179 7.20 12.85 -27.39
N PRO A 180 8.22 13.54 -26.84
CA PRO A 180 9.59 13.44 -27.33
C PRO A 180 10.10 11.99 -27.28
N LYS A 181 11.01 11.62 -28.19
CA LYS A 181 11.59 10.26 -28.29
C LYS A 181 12.08 9.70 -26.95
N ILE A 182 12.78 10.52 -26.16
CA ILE A 182 13.27 10.16 -24.81
C ILE A 182 12.12 9.74 -23.90
N LYS A 183 11.04 10.55 -23.84
CA LYS A 183 9.87 10.27 -23.01
C LYS A 183 9.17 8.99 -23.49
N ARG A 184 9.03 8.78 -24.81
CA ARG A 184 8.49 7.52 -25.37
C ARG A 184 9.30 6.30 -24.95
N ASN A 185 10.63 6.36 -25.00
CA ASN A 185 11.51 5.27 -24.57
C ASN A 185 11.33 4.93 -23.08
N ILE A 186 11.21 5.93 -22.19
CA ILE A 186 10.94 5.70 -20.76
C ILE A 186 9.59 5.00 -20.57
N TYR A 187 8.54 5.44 -21.25
CA TYR A 187 7.21 4.80 -21.14
C TYR A 187 7.18 3.39 -21.72
N ALA A 188 7.88 3.15 -22.84
CA ALA A 188 8.02 1.82 -23.41
C ALA A 188 8.73 0.88 -22.41
N GLY A 189 9.81 1.35 -21.79
CA GLY A 189 10.52 0.60 -20.75
C GLY A 189 9.63 0.25 -19.55
N ASP A 190 8.87 1.22 -19.03
CA ASP A 190 7.90 1.00 -17.97
C ASP A 190 6.82 -0.05 -18.34
N GLU A 191 6.37 -0.03 -19.60
CA GLU A 191 5.36 -0.96 -20.10
C GLU A 191 5.92 -2.38 -20.25
N TYR A 192 7.11 -2.54 -20.82
CA TYR A 192 7.78 -3.84 -20.90
C TYR A 192 8.09 -4.40 -19.52
N PHE A 193 8.58 -3.57 -18.60
CA PHE A 193 8.85 -3.97 -17.22
C PHE A 193 7.59 -4.49 -16.53
N ALA A 194 6.46 -3.80 -16.70
CA ALA A 194 5.18 -4.23 -16.12
C ALA A 194 4.64 -5.55 -16.71
N LYS A 195 5.05 -5.91 -17.93
CA LYS A 195 4.73 -7.19 -18.59
C LYS A 195 5.72 -8.31 -18.25
N GLY A 196 6.76 -8.03 -17.46
CA GLY A 196 7.83 -8.97 -17.14
C GLY A 196 8.89 -9.13 -18.25
N ASP A 197 8.81 -8.37 -19.34
CA ASP A 197 9.81 -8.38 -20.41
C ASP A 197 10.98 -7.46 -20.02
N PHE A 198 11.77 -7.90 -19.03
CA PHE A 198 12.83 -7.09 -18.44
C PHE A 198 13.96 -6.77 -19.43
N LYS A 199 14.18 -7.65 -20.43
CA LYS A 199 15.16 -7.40 -21.50
C LYS A 199 14.76 -6.23 -22.38
N LYS A 200 13.52 -6.20 -22.90
CA LYS A 200 13.04 -5.04 -23.67
C LYS A 200 12.90 -3.79 -22.82
N ALA A 201 12.60 -3.94 -21.53
CA ALA A 201 12.59 -2.83 -20.59
C ALA A 201 13.98 -2.18 -20.49
N LEU A 202 15.01 -3.00 -20.27
CA LEU A 202 16.41 -2.58 -20.20
C LEU A 202 16.84 -1.87 -21.49
N GLU A 203 16.60 -2.48 -22.66
CA GLU A 203 16.90 -1.85 -23.96
C GLU A 203 16.23 -0.48 -24.12
N SER A 204 14.97 -0.34 -23.66
CA SER A 204 14.23 0.91 -23.74
C SER A 204 14.79 1.98 -22.79
N TYR A 205 15.21 1.58 -21.58
CA TYR A 205 15.89 2.47 -20.64
C TYR A 205 17.26 2.91 -21.15
N ASP A 206 18.02 2.00 -21.78
CA ASP A 206 19.31 2.32 -22.42
C ASP A 206 19.13 3.34 -23.55
N ARG A 207 18.14 3.14 -24.44
CA ARG A 207 17.79 4.12 -25.48
C ARG A 207 17.34 5.47 -24.90
N ALA A 208 16.75 5.48 -23.71
CA ALA A 208 16.42 6.74 -23.03
C ALA A 208 17.65 7.43 -22.44
N LEU A 209 18.68 6.66 -22.05
CA LEU A 209 19.93 7.13 -21.45
C LEU A 209 21.02 7.50 -22.45
N GLU A 210 20.85 7.26 -23.77
CA GLU A 210 21.82 7.62 -24.82
C GLU A 210 22.29 9.10 -24.76
N ASN A 211 21.45 10.02 -24.27
CA ASN A 211 21.79 11.45 -24.16
C ASN A 211 21.47 11.98 -22.74
N PRO A 212 22.27 11.61 -21.73
CA PRO A 212 21.92 11.82 -20.33
C PRO A 212 22.00 13.29 -19.89
N THR A 213 22.79 14.12 -20.58
CA THR A 213 22.95 15.56 -20.32
C THR A 213 21.67 16.38 -20.49
N ARG A 214 20.64 15.81 -21.13
CA ARG A 214 19.32 16.44 -21.28
C ARG A 214 18.41 16.28 -20.06
N PHE A 215 18.79 15.46 -19.09
CA PHE A 215 17.97 15.23 -17.91
C PHE A 215 18.30 16.18 -16.77
N LYS A 216 17.26 16.65 -16.08
CA LYS A 216 17.42 17.12 -14.70
C LYS A 216 17.94 15.94 -13.84
N THR A 217 18.82 16.20 -12.89
CA THR A 217 19.45 15.21 -12.00
C THR A 217 18.45 14.22 -11.39
N LYS A 218 17.29 14.70 -10.93
CA LYS A 218 16.21 13.87 -10.36
C LYS A 218 15.63 12.86 -11.36
N ILE A 219 15.53 13.22 -12.63
CA ILE A 219 15.00 12.34 -13.68
C ILE A 219 16.06 11.29 -14.04
N LEU A 220 17.32 11.70 -14.16
CA LEU A 220 18.44 10.80 -14.44
C LEU A 220 18.58 9.72 -13.36
N SER A 221 18.62 10.10 -12.07
CA SER A 221 18.69 9.16 -10.94
C SER A 221 17.50 8.17 -10.95
N LYS A 222 16.26 8.63 -11.20
CA LYS A 222 15.09 7.74 -11.32
C LYS A 222 15.19 6.77 -12.51
N LEU A 223 15.75 7.21 -13.64
CA LEU A 223 15.91 6.36 -14.81
C LEU A 223 17.02 5.32 -14.61
N LEU A 224 18.13 5.70 -13.96
CA LEU A 224 19.17 4.78 -13.54
C LEU A 224 18.62 3.72 -12.57
N ASN A 225 17.81 4.12 -11.59
CA ASN A 225 17.12 3.17 -10.71
C ASN A 225 16.26 2.17 -11.50
N LYS A 226 15.46 2.64 -12.48
CA LYS A 226 14.65 1.75 -13.33
C LYS A 226 15.50 0.74 -14.12
N LYS A 227 16.61 1.21 -14.69
CA LYS A 227 17.57 0.36 -15.40
C LYS A 227 18.18 -0.69 -14.46
N ALA A 228 18.66 -0.27 -13.30
CA ALA A 228 19.24 -1.15 -12.29
C ALA A 228 18.23 -2.20 -11.80
N THR A 229 16.97 -1.82 -11.54
CA THR A 229 15.92 -2.79 -11.17
C THR A 229 15.63 -3.78 -12.29
N ALA A 230 15.66 -3.37 -13.57
CA ALA A 230 15.54 -4.30 -14.69
C ALA A 230 16.71 -5.30 -14.73
N LEU A 231 17.93 -4.85 -14.44
CA LEU A 231 19.11 -5.71 -14.31
C LEU A 231 18.98 -6.71 -13.16
N VAL A 232 18.48 -6.29 -11.99
CA VAL A 232 18.16 -7.19 -10.86
C VAL A 232 17.17 -8.28 -11.30
N LYS A 233 16.11 -7.90 -12.02
CA LYS A 233 15.10 -8.86 -12.51
C LYS A 233 15.62 -9.80 -13.62
N LEU A 234 16.77 -9.47 -14.21
CA LEU A 234 17.51 -10.33 -15.15
C LEU A 234 18.65 -11.10 -14.45
N GLU A 235 18.72 -11.07 -13.12
CA GLU A 235 19.78 -11.71 -12.32
C GLU A 235 21.20 -11.20 -12.64
N MET A 236 21.31 -10.01 -13.23
CA MET A 236 22.57 -9.35 -13.57
C MET A 236 23.03 -8.46 -12.41
N THR A 237 23.20 -9.06 -11.23
CA THR A 237 23.38 -8.34 -9.95
C THR A 237 24.58 -7.40 -9.94
N GLU A 238 25.74 -7.82 -10.45
CA GLU A 238 26.95 -6.99 -10.50
C GLU A 238 26.72 -5.68 -11.27
N LYS A 239 26.12 -5.78 -12.46
CA LYS A 239 25.77 -4.60 -13.27
C LYS A 239 24.69 -3.75 -12.61
N ALA A 240 23.73 -4.38 -11.91
CA ALA A 240 22.72 -3.65 -11.18
C ALA A 240 23.33 -2.78 -10.07
N VAL A 241 24.25 -3.34 -9.28
CA VAL A 241 24.99 -2.63 -8.23
C VAL A 241 25.76 -1.45 -8.80
N GLU A 242 26.46 -1.63 -9.93
CA GLU A 242 27.16 -0.54 -10.61
C GLU A 242 26.20 0.61 -10.98
N VAL A 243 25.07 0.29 -11.61
CA VAL A 243 24.08 1.30 -12.04
C VAL A 243 23.37 1.96 -10.85
N PHE A 244 23.11 1.25 -9.76
CA PHE A 244 22.63 1.86 -8.52
C PHE A 244 23.68 2.80 -7.91
N GLY A 245 24.96 2.43 -7.95
CA GLY A 245 26.06 3.29 -7.55
C GLY A 245 26.08 4.60 -8.36
N GLN A 246 25.97 4.50 -9.70
CA GLN A 246 25.84 5.66 -10.58
C GLN A 246 24.62 6.55 -10.20
N SER A 247 23.48 5.95 -9.85
CA SER A 247 22.29 6.69 -9.42
C SER A 247 22.55 7.51 -8.15
N VAL A 248 23.19 6.90 -7.14
CA VAL A 248 23.57 7.58 -5.90
C VAL A 248 24.58 8.70 -6.14
N SER A 249 25.58 8.48 -7.01
CA SER A 249 26.57 9.49 -7.38
C SER A 249 25.94 10.69 -8.10
N VAL A 250 24.90 10.47 -8.91
CA VAL A 250 24.11 11.54 -9.54
C VAL A 250 23.31 12.29 -8.47
N LYS A 251 22.63 11.55 -7.58
CA LYS A 251 21.90 12.10 -6.45
C LYS A 251 21.67 11.02 -5.37
N PRO A 252 22.04 11.28 -4.10
CA PRO A 252 21.66 10.42 -2.99
C PRO A 252 20.16 10.16 -2.95
N ASN A 253 19.76 8.90 -2.85
CA ASN A 253 18.36 8.48 -2.79
C ASN A 253 18.23 7.11 -2.10
N ASP A 254 17.21 6.98 -1.26
CA ASP A 254 16.94 5.80 -0.43
C ASP A 254 16.71 4.53 -1.26
N TYR A 255 16.04 4.67 -2.41
CA TYR A 255 15.76 3.53 -3.29
C TYR A 255 17.05 2.83 -3.76
N ALA A 256 18.04 3.59 -4.22
CA ALA A 256 19.31 3.01 -4.64
C ALA A 256 20.13 2.51 -3.45
N TYR A 257 20.14 3.23 -2.32
CA TYR A 257 20.79 2.77 -1.09
C TYR A 257 20.23 1.44 -0.60
N PHE A 258 18.91 1.27 -0.63
CA PHE A 258 18.26 0.01 -0.27
C PHE A 258 18.82 -1.15 -1.12
N TYR A 259 18.82 -1.02 -2.45
CA TYR A 259 19.28 -2.10 -3.32
C TYR A 259 20.78 -2.36 -3.26
N LEU A 260 21.61 -1.32 -3.07
CA LEU A 260 23.03 -1.50 -2.75
C LEU A 260 23.20 -2.24 -1.42
N GLY A 261 22.36 -1.94 -0.42
CA GLY A 261 22.33 -2.62 0.86
C GLY A 261 22.00 -4.11 0.76
N ILE A 262 21.01 -4.45 -0.07
CA ILE A 262 20.60 -5.83 -0.29
C ILE A 262 21.65 -6.64 -1.08
N TYR A 263 22.27 -6.04 -2.11
CA TYR A 263 23.08 -6.76 -3.09
C TYR A 263 24.60 -6.55 -3.00
N SER A 264 25.08 -5.59 -2.20
CA SER A 264 26.52 -5.34 -2.05
C SER A 264 26.97 -5.20 -0.60
N ASP A 265 26.57 -4.13 0.09
CA ASP A 265 27.09 -3.78 1.42
C ASP A 265 25.97 -3.28 2.32
N THR A 266 25.70 -4.04 3.39
CA THR A 266 24.67 -3.77 4.40
C THR A 266 24.75 -2.36 4.99
N GLN A 267 25.92 -1.70 4.99
CA GLN A 267 26.04 -0.31 5.45
C GLN A 267 25.15 0.68 4.68
N TYR A 268 24.84 0.41 3.41
CA TYR A 268 23.92 1.24 2.66
C TYR A 268 22.48 1.17 3.18
N LEU A 269 22.06 0.07 3.83
CA LEU A 269 20.73 -0.03 4.46
C LEU A 269 20.53 1.00 5.58
N LYS A 270 21.60 1.36 6.29
CA LYS A 270 21.57 2.41 7.33
C LYS A 270 21.26 3.80 6.74
N LYS A 271 21.52 3.99 5.45
CA LYS A 271 21.23 5.25 4.71
C LYS A 271 19.88 5.25 4.01
N ALA A 272 19.21 4.10 3.90
CA ALA A 272 17.90 3.98 3.28
C ALA A 272 16.81 4.16 4.36
N LEU A 273 16.32 5.39 4.50
CA LEU A 273 15.37 5.80 5.53
C LEU A 273 13.93 5.84 5.00
N ASP A 274 13.74 6.33 3.77
CA ASP A 274 12.42 6.39 3.12
C ASP A 274 12.24 5.24 2.12
N ILE A 275 11.74 4.10 2.61
CA ILE A 275 11.53 2.87 1.84
C ILE A 275 10.12 2.33 2.01
N SER A 276 9.65 1.50 1.08
CA SER A 276 8.31 0.90 1.21
C SER A 276 8.25 -0.12 2.34
N LYS A 277 7.06 -0.41 2.89
CA LYS A 277 6.85 -1.43 3.94
C LYS A 277 7.48 -2.78 3.57
N ARG A 278 7.31 -3.21 2.32
CA ARG A 278 7.92 -4.46 1.83
C ARG A 278 9.45 -4.40 1.83
N GLN A 279 10.02 -3.24 1.48
CA GLN A 279 11.46 -3.03 1.58
C GLN A 279 11.93 -2.97 3.04
N LEU A 280 11.12 -2.44 3.95
CA LEU A 280 11.42 -2.39 5.39
C LEU A 280 11.57 -3.80 5.98
N LEU A 281 10.65 -4.72 5.66
CA LEU A 281 10.76 -6.11 6.09
C LEU A 281 11.99 -6.82 5.49
N MET A 282 12.27 -6.59 4.19
CA MET A 282 13.51 -7.10 3.56
C MET A 282 14.78 -6.52 4.19
N LYS A 283 14.77 -5.24 4.55
CA LYS A 283 15.86 -4.56 5.25
C LYS A 283 16.07 -5.18 6.63
N ALA A 284 15.01 -5.41 7.40
CA ALA A 284 15.07 -6.05 8.70
C ALA A 284 15.72 -7.43 8.63
N SER A 285 15.26 -8.29 7.72
CA SER A 285 15.83 -9.63 7.51
C SER A 285 17.31 -9.55 7.13
N LYS A 286 17.68 -8.65 6.21
CA LYS A 286 19.09 -8.50 5.79
C LYS A 286 20.00 -7.97 6.91
N LEU A 287 19.49 -7.10 7.79
CA LEU A 287 20.21 -6.60 8.96
C LEU A 287 20.38 -7.70 10.01
N HIS A 288 19.34 -8.50 10.25
CA HIS A 288 19.41 -9.66 11.13
C HIS A 288 20.47 -10.68 10.66
N ASP A 289 20.47 -11.02 9.37
CA ASP A 289 21.48 -11.90 8.77
C ASP A 289 22.91 -11.37 8.94
N ALA A 290 23.06 -10.04 8.98
CA ALA A 290 24.34 -9.37 9.21
C ALA A 290 24.70 -9.22 10.70
N GLY A 291 23.85 -9.67 11.62
CA GLY A 291 24.04 -9.56 13.07
C GLY A 291 23.67 -8.21 13.67
N GLU A 292 23.11 -7.29 12.89
CA GLU A 292 22.69 -5.94 13.32
C GLU A 292 21.27 -6.01 13.93
N ASN A 293 21.12 -6.81 14.99
CA ASN A 293 19.82 -7.21 15.55
C ASN A 293 19.00 -6.04 16.11
N ASP A 294 19.65 -5.04 16.72
CA ASP A 294 18.93 -3.86 17.24
C ASP A 294 18.24 -3.09 16.10
N LEU A 295 18.98 -2.83 15.01
CA LEU A 295 18.43 -2.15 13.83
C LEU A 295 17.39 -3.00 13.10
N ALA A 296 17.55 -4.33 13.12
CA ALA A 296 16.54 -5.23 12.59
C ALA A 296 15.24 -5.14 13.41
N LEU A 297 15.33 -5.13 14.75
CA LEU A 297 14.19 -4.99 15.64
C LEU A 297 13.44 -3.68 15.39
N ASP A 298 14.17 -2.55 15.30
CA ASP A 298 13.58 -1.24 14.99
C ASP A 298 12.76 -1.27 13.69
N CYS A 299 13.31 -1.90 12.64
CA CYS A 299 12.62 -2.02 11.35
C CYS A 299 11.37 -2.89 11.43
N VAL A 300 11.41 -3.98 12.21
CA VAL A 300 10.25 -4.86 12.40
C VAL A 300 9.16 -4.16 13.21
N ASP A 301 9.55 -3.42 14.25
CA ASP A 301 8.60 -2.66 15.07
C ASP A 301 7.93 -1.55 14.27
N GLU A 302 8.70 -0.81 13.46
CA GLU A 302 8.14 0.17 12.54
C GLU A 302 7.19 -0.49 11.51
N PHE A 303 7.54 -1.67 10.98
CA PHE A 303 6.67 -2.41 10.08
C PHE A 303 5.36 -2.80 10.76
N LEU A 304 5.42 -3.46 11.92
CA LEU A 304 4.24 -3.94 12.65
C LEU A 304 3.35 -2.79 13.15
N ALA A 305 3.94 -1.65 13.51
CA ALA A 305 3.21 -0.45 13.90
C ALA A 305 2.43 0.19 12.73
N ASN A 306 2.74 -0.18 11.48
CA ASN A 306 2.14 0.39 10.28
C ASN A 306 1.51 -0.66 9.33
N HIS A 307 1.54 -1.96 9.68
CA HIS A 307 1.00 -3.05 8.87
C HIS A 307 -0.09 -3.80 9.62
N PHE A 308 -1.33 -3.55 9.21
CA PHE A 308 -2.49 -3.82 10.04
C PHE A 308 -3.23 -5.11 9.70
N LYS A 309 -2.94 -5.66 8.51
CA LYS A 309 -3.55 -6.85 7.97
C LYS A 309 -2.77 -8.08 8.42
N VAL A 310 -3.45 -9.08 8.95
CA VAL A 310 -2.86 -10.38 9.31
C VAL A 310 -2.67 -11.24 8.05
N ASP A 311 -1.70 -10.84 7.24
CA ASP A 311 -1.28 -11.54 6.02
C ASP A 311 0.11 -12.18 6.19
N ASP A 312 0.66 -12.72 5.11
CA ASP A 312 1.93 -13.44 5.14
C ASP A 312 3.11 -12.53 5.48
N ASP A 313 3.05 -11.24 5.12
CA ASP A 313 4.10 -10.28 5.46
C ASP A 313 4.05 -9.96 6.97
N TYR A 314 2.85 -9.86 7.57
CA TYR A 314 2.68 -9.72 9.01
C TYR A 314 3.23 -10.91 9.79
N ARG A 315 2.90 -12.14 9.36
CA ARG A 315 3.41 -13.38 9.99
C ARG A 315 4.93 -13.46 9.89
N GLN A 316 5.50 -13.18 8.72
CA GLN A 316 6.95 -13.11 8.53
C GLN A 316 7.62 -12.08 9.45
N ALA A 317 6.99 -10.92 9.63
CA ALA A 317 7.49 -9.90 10.54
C ALA A 317 7.45 -10.36 12.01
N LEU A 318 6.39 -11.05 12.45
CA LEU A 318 6.32 -11.61 13.80
C LEU A 318 7.36 -12.71 14.03
N ASP A 319 7.52 -13.63 13.08
CA ASP A 319 8.54 -14.69 13.16
C ASP A 319 9.94 -14.09 13.25
N LEU A 320 10.24 -13.11 12.39
CA LEU A 320 11.51 -12.39 12.43
C LEU A 320 11.71 -11.65 13.75
N LYS A 321 10.65 -11.01 14.30
CA LYS A 321 10.73 -10.36 15.61
C LYS A 321 11.10 -11.36 16.70
N LEU A 322 10.43 -12.51 16.73
CA LEU A 322 10.70 -13.55 17.71
C LEU A 322 12.15 -14.04 17.66
N ASP A 323 12.67 -14.26 16.45
CA ASP A 323 14.05 -14.70 16.25
C ASP A 323 15.07 -13.61 16.65
N VAL A 324 14.80 -12.34 16.34
CA VAL A 324 15.64 -11.21 16.77
C VAL A 324 15.64 -11.08 18.30
N LEU A 325 14.48 -11.13 18.96
CA LEU A 325 14.36 -11.05 20.42
C LEU A 325 15.14 -12.17 21.13
N ARG A 326 15.04 -13.41 20.60
CA ARG A 326 15.81 -14.56 21.10
C ARG A 326 17.32 -14.33 21.00
N LYS A 327 17.81 -13.68 19.93
CA LYS A 327 19.23 -13.34 19.78
C LYS A 327 19.69 -12.23 20.73
N LEU A 328 18.82 -11.26 21.00
CA LEU A 328 19.12 -10.17 21.93
C LEU A 328 18.99 -10.57 23.40
N THR A 329 18.58 -11.81 23.70
CA THR A 329 18.34 -12.32 25.07
C THR A 329 17.41 -11.40 25.88
N LEU A 330 16.43 -10.80 25.21
CA LEU A 330 15.44 -9.92 25.81
C LEU A 330 14.43 -10.72 26.67
N ASP A 331 13.73 -10.01 27.55
CA ASP A 331 12.89 -10.58 28.62
C ASP A 331 11.94 -11.67 28.10
N THR A 332 11.93 -12.81 28.79
CA THR A 332 10.98 -13.91 28.58
C THR A 332 9.53 -13.44 28.53
N SER A 333 9.16 -12.40 29.29
CA SER A 333 7.80 -11.84 29.28
C SER A 333 7.41 -11.22 27.94
N GLU A 334 8.35 -10.57 27.22
CA GLU A 334 8.11 -10.00 25.89
C GLU A 334 7.96 -11.10 24.84
N ILE A 335 8.77 -12.16 24.97
CA ILE A 335 8.71 -13.34 24.11
C ILE A 335 7.38 -14.08 24.31
N GLU A 336 6.97 -14.30 25.56
CA GLU A 336 5.69 -14.93 25.91
C GLU A 336 4.51 -14.10 25.42
N SER A 337 4.53 -12.78 25.64
CA SER A 337 3.50 -11.88 25.11
C SER A 337 3.39 -11.96 23.59
N LEU A 338 4.51 -12.10 22.87
CA LEU A 338 4.52 -12.21 21.41
C LEU A 338 3.96 -13.57 20.93
N ILE A 339 4.27 -14.65 21.64
CA ILE A 339 3.74 -16.00 21.36
C ILE A 339 2.22 -16.02 21.50
N GLU A 340 1.65 -15.30 22.46
CA GLU A 340 0.19 -15.15 22.58
C GLU A 340 -0.44 -14.41 21.38
N LYS A 341 0.35 -13.65 20.59
CA LYS A 341 -0.12 -12.89 19.42
C LYS A 341 -0.07 -13.67 18.10
N LEU A 342 0.59 -14.83 18.09
CA LEU A 342 0.65 -15.78 16.98
C LEU A 342 -0.59 -16.68 17.01
#